data_AF-H8ZGK6-F1
#
_entry.id   AF-H8ZGK6-F1
#
_cell.length_a   1.000
_cell.length_b   1.000
_cell.length_c   1.000
_cell.angle_alpha   90.00
_cell.angle_beta   90.00
_cell.angle_gamma   90.00
#
_symmetry.space_group_name_H-M   'P 1'
#
loop_
_entity.id
_entity.type
_entity.pdbx_description
1 polymer ?
#
loop_
_entity_poly.entity_id
_entity_poly.type
_entity_poly.pdbx_seq_one_letter_code
_entity_poly.pdbx_strand_id
1 'polypeptide(L)'
;SNRNEQEYNFKRKPVNDRVHKDMDTKTPEGKYLSMYHAQLIKMFPSADGDLSIEAGRSNALTNFLRADHVKKDTKYILAALLLLSEGVDIKINVDYKGKKNNLVIKSKACKEKEFVNVVMHTAGIDPVTNEHSDSIYQSEAAGVVKFYMQCKDNSLLKKEGKFAMPATREQFESGKFLNNAAFLIQTYIYEFIDTAEDYKDFVNAAHELLVDQVTEKENPEQTKKKGKKGRIFDELFIAKEELGENKKYIESFCDLIQAKNGSTNFPFLDFSQLPKYTRVPRCKLDKSGFEKEQALYYSNCVETALLGLFCCLAYNQKTGKYETSHMGEGVSDELRDFFEKYSKPTETTDFEMHKKWSSVVACLKNEKIKYLQSRNELFPGVGNIFLVIAEITGQKADILELVECIENACR
;
A
#
# COMPACT_ATOMS: atom_id res chain seq x y z
N SER A 1 49.29 -20.40 14.66
CA SER A 1 48.59 -19.14 14.98
C SER A 1 47.26 -19.16 14.24
N ASN A 2 46.24 -19.80 14.82
CA ASN A 2 44.91 -19.90 14.22
C ASN A 2 44.00 -18.91 14.96
N ARG A 3 43.62 -17.82 14.29
CA ARG A 3 42.58 -16.93 14.76
C ARG A 3 41.25 -17.66 14.60
N ASN A 4 40.56 -17.88 15.72
CA ASN A 4 39.18 -18.35 15.73
C ASN A 4 38.30 -17.24 15.13
N GLU A 5 37.99 -17.33 13.84
CA GLU A 5 36.91 -16.55 13.24
C GLU A 5 35.58 -17.18 13.67
N GLN A 6 34.82 -16.45 14.49
CA GLN A 6 33.44 -16.81 14.79
C GLN A 6 32.57 -16.42 13.58
N GLU A 7 32.17 -17.39 12.78
CA GLU A 7 31.12 -17.22 11.78
C GLU A 7 29.76 -17.10 12.49
N TYR A 8 29.17 -15.91 12.45
CA TYR A 8 27.79 -15.70 12.87
C TYR A 8 26.86 -15.91 11.67
N ASN A 9 26.17 -17.05 11.64
CA ASN A 9 25.08 -17.29 10.70
C ASN A 9 23.81 -16.55 11.16
N PHE A 10 23.63 -15.30 10.70
CA PHE A 10 22.38 -14.57 10.92
C PHE A 10 21.30 -15.04 9.94
N LYS A 11 20.42 -15.94 10.38
CA LYS A 11 19.21 -16.29 9.64
C LYS A 11 18.08 -15.34 10.06
N ARG A 12 17.76 -14.37 9.20
CA ARG A 12 16.65 -13.42 9.41
C ARG A 12 15.35 -14.20 9.66
N LYS A 13 14.59 -13.78 10.67
CA LYS A 13 13.22 -14.23 10.93
C LYS A 13 12.30 -13.01 10.82
N PRO A 14 11.73 -12.72 9.64
CA PRO A 14 11.10 -11.43 9.35
C PRO A 14 9.99 -11.02 10.33
N VAL A 15 9.19 -11.98 10.81
CA VAL A 15 8.18 -11.76 11.87
C VAL A 15 8.74 -11.16 13.18
N ASN A 16 10.03 -11.34 13.43
CA ASN A 16 10.74 -10.84 14.61
C ASN A 16 11.57 -9.58 14.33
N ASP A 17 11.39 -8.97 13.15
CA ASP A 17 12.10 -7.76 12.79
C ASP A 17 11.78 -6.66 13.80
N ARG A 18 12.85 -6.06 14.31
CA ARG A 18 12.80 -5.02 15.33
C ARG A 18 13.91 -4.03 15.05
N VAL A 19 13.75 -2.83 15.61
CA VAL A 19 14.78 -1.80 15.56
C VAL A 19 16.10 -2.37 16.07
N HIS A 20 17.16 -2.10 15.31
CA HIS A 20 18.51 -2.52 15.66
C HIS A 20 18.94 -1.93 17.02
N LYS A 21 19.43 -2.79 17.91
CA LYS A 21 19.68 -2.43 19.32
C LYS A 21 20.88 -1.50 19.52
N ASP A 22 21.85 -1.53 18.62
CA ASP A 22 23.13 -0.83 18.79
C ASP A 22 23.11 0.63 18.30
N MET A 23 21.93 1.21 18.10
CA MET A 23 21.83 2.64 17.78
C MET A 23 22.09 3.49 19.03
N ASP A 24 22.98 4.48 18.91
CA ASP A 24 23.22 5.46 19.98
C ASP A 24 22.03 6.42 20.11
N THR A 25 21.01 5.97 20.82
CA THR A 25 19.78 6.71 21.11
C THR A 25 20.00 7.97 21.98
N LYS A 26 21.22 8.20 22.47
CA LYS A 26 21.59 9.44 23.16
C LYS A 26 21.82 10.59 22.19
N THR A 27 22.15 10.30 20.94
CA THR A 27 22.29 11.32 19.90
C THR A 27 20.94 11.66 19.25
N PRO A 28 20.73 12.91 18.79
CA PRO A 28 19.52 13.26 18.03
C PRO A 28 19.32 12.36 16.80
N GLU A 29 20.41 11.99 16.14
CA GLU A 29 20.39 11.08 14.99
C GLU A 29 19.93 9.67 15.36
N GLY A 30 20.57 9.03 16.34
CA GLY A 30 20.21 7.68 16.74
C GLY A 30 18.80 7.60 17.32
N LYS A 31 18.35 8.65 18.02
CA LYS A 31 16.95 8.75 18.48
C LYS A 31 15.98 8.81 17.30
N TYR A 32 16.29 9.62 16.28
CA TYR A 32 15.46 9.72 15.08
C TYR A 32 15.43 8.39 14.30
N LEU A 33 16.59 7.80 14.00
CA LEU A 33 16.66 6.54 13.25
C LEU A 33 15.95 5.39 13.98
N SER A 34 16.04 5.34 15.31
CA SER A 34 15.29 4.38 16.12
C SER A 34 13.79 4.52 15.94
N MET A 35 13.29 5.76 16.00
CA MET A 35 11.87 6.04 15.77
C MET A 35 11.44 5.78 14.31
N TYR A 36 12.27 6.17 13.35
CA TYR A 36 12.04 5.98 11.92
C TYR A 36 11.94 4.50 11.56
N HIS A 37 12.93 3.69 11.94
CA HIS A 37 12.92 2.25 11.69
C HIS A 37 11.74 1.55 12.39
N ALA A 38 11.34 2.02 13.57
CA ALA A 38 10.14 1.50 14.22
C ALA A 38 8.86 1.77 13.41
N GLN A 39 8.74 2.94 12.77
CA GLN A 39 7.61 3.22 11.87
C GLN A 39 7.73 2.48 10.55
N LEU A 40 8.93 2.37 9.97
CA LEU A 40 9.17 1.62 8.73
C LEU A 40 8.67 0.17 8.86
N ILE A 41 9.03 -0.52 9.95
CA ILE A 41 8.57 -1.90 10.21
C ILE A 41 7.05 -1.98 10.37
N LYS A 42 6.42 -0.95 10.94
CA LYS A 42 4.96 -0.91 11.14
C LYS A 42 4.19 -0.60 9.87
N MET A 43 4.69 0.34 9.07
CA MET A 43 4.06 0.80 7.82
C MET A 43 4.32 -0.16 6.65
N PHE A 44 5.46 -0.85 6.65
CA PHE A 44 5.88 -1.81 5.62
C PHE A 44 6.29 -3.13 6.27
N PRO A 45 5.36 -3.84 6.95
CA PRO A 45 5.65 -5.13 7.52
C PRO A 45 6.13 -6.13 6.46
N SER A 46 7.00 -7.04 6.87
CA SER A 46 7.43 -8.16 6.02
C SER A 46 7.46 -9.48 6.76
N ALA A 47 6.43 -9.74 7.58
CA ALA A 47 6.39 -10.89 8.49
C ALA A 47 6.69 -12.25 7.80
N ASP A 48 6.32 -12.36 6.52
CA ASP A 48 6.50 -13.57 5.72
C ASP A 48 7.69 -13.52 4.74
N GLY A 49 8.47 -12.43 4.77
CA GLY A 49 9.64 -12.22 3.92
C GLY A 49 9.44 -11.20 2.79
N ASP A 50 8.19 -11.01 2.34
CA ASP A 50 7.82 -9.99 1.35
C ASP A 50 7.45 -8.66 1.99
N LEU A 51 7.89 -7.55 1.39
CA LEU A 51 7.49 -6.20 1.80
C LEU A 51 6.06 -5.92 1.33
N SER A 52 5.19 -5.54 2.26
CA SER A 52 3.81 -5.13 1.98
C SER A 52 3.40 -4.02 2.95
N ILE A 53 2.47 -3.16 2.55
CA ILE A 53 1.79 -2.27 3.49
C ILE A 53 0.65 -2.98 4.24
N GLU A 54 0.24 -4.18 3.78
CA GLU A 54 -0.78 -4.97 4.46
C GLU A 54 -0.21 -5.61 5.72
N ALA A 55 -0.78 -5.23 6.86
CA ALA A 55 -0.41 -5.79 8.14
C ALA A 55 -1.37 -6.90 8.57
N GLY A 56 -0.81 -7.95 9.19
CA GLY A 56 -1.57 -8.92 9.99
C GLY A 56 -2.36 -8.29 11.14
N ARG A 57 -1.88 -7.13 11.63
CA ARG A 57 -2.28 -6.49 12.89
C ARG A 57 -3.47 -5.54 12.67
N SER A 58 -4.55 -5.74 13.43
CA SER A 58 -5.81 -5.00 13.31
C SER A 58 -5.72 -3.50 13.61
N ASN A 59 -4.67 -3.05 14.29
CA ASN A 59 -4.46 -1.65 14.70
C ASN A 59 -3.50 -0.86 13.79
N ALA A 60 -3.06 -1.45 12.66
CA ALA A 60 -2.12 -0.85 11.71
C ALA A 60 -2.70 0.37 10.98
N LEU A 61 -1.82 1.26 10.50
CA LEU A 61 -2.22 2.45 9.75
C LEU A 61 -3.06 2.10 8.50
N THR A 62 -2.66 1.07 7.76
CA THR A 62 -3.34 0.64 6.53
C THR A 62 -4.79 0.27 6.79
N ASN A 63 -5.02 -0.42 7.90
CA ASN A 63 -6.33 -0.84 8.35
C ASN A 63 -7.21 0.33 8.74
N PHE A 64 -6.65 1.28 9.49
CA PHE A 64 -7.34 2.50 9.85
C PHE A 64 -7.74 3.34 8.63
N LEU A 65 -6.84 3.55 7.66
CA LEU A 65 -7.11 4.37 6.47
C LEU A 65 -8.08 3.72 5.48
N ARG A 66 -8.21 2.39 5.50
CA ARG A 66 -9.15 1.66 4.65
C ARG A 66 -10.52 1.45 5.27
N ALA A 67 -10.68 1.73 6.57
CA ALA A 67 -11.96 1.57 7.24
C ALA A 67 -13.04 2.44 6.56
N ASP A 68 -14.24 1.87 6.40
CA ASP A 68 -15.38 2.51 5.68
C ASP A 68 -15.66 3.93 6.19
N HIS A 69 -15.53 4.16 7.50
CA HIS A 69 -15.78 5.46 8.14
C HIS A 69 -14.61 6.45 8.05
N VAL A 70 -13.45 6.03 7.54
CA VAL A 70 -12.23 6.87 7.41
C VAL A 70 -11.89 7.12 5.94
N LYS A 71 -12.26 6.21 5.03
CA LYS A 71 -11.85 6.21 3.62
C LYS A 71 -11.99 7.56 2.91
N LYS A 72 -13.05 8.33 3.19
CA LYS A 72 -13.29 9.65 2.60
C LYS A 72 -12.28 10.72 3.06
N ASP A 73 -11.78 10.58 4.28
CA ASP A 73 -10.86 11.50 4.95
C ASP A 73 -9.39 11.10 4.77
N THR A 74 -9.13 9.89 4.24
CA THR A 74 -7.78 9.35 4.01
C THR A 74 -6.89 10.31 3.23
N LYS A 75 -7.41 10.99 2.21
CA LYS A 75 -6.67 12.01 1.44
C LYS A 75 -6.13 13.15 2.32
N TYR A 76 -6.93 13.64 3.27
CA TYR A 76 -6.51 14.68 4.21
C TYR A 76 -5.52 14.16 5.24
N ILE A 77 -5.69 12.92 5.70
CA ILE A 77 -4.75 12.31 6.65
C ILE A 77 -3.37 12.15 5.99
N LEU A 78 -3.32 11.56 4.80
CA LEU A 78 -2.08 11.38 4.04
C LEU A 78 -1.42 12.73 3.70
N ALA A 79 -2.21 13.71 3.27
CA ALA A 79 -1.72 15.06 2.99
C ALA A 79 -1.14 15.73 4.24
N ALA A 80 -1.78 15.58 5.40
CA ALA A 80 -1.26 16.11 6.66
C ALA A 80 0.08 15.47 7.05
N LEU A 81 0.24 14.15 6.86
CA LEU A 81 1.51 13.45 7.14
C LEU A 81 2.63 13.90 6.20
N LEU A 82 2.32 14.07 4.90
CA LEU A 82 3.26 14.63 3.92
C LEU A 82 3.70 16.03 4.33
N LEU A 83 2.75 16.94 4.57
CA LEU A 83 3.06 18.32 4.93
C LEU A 83 3.85 18.42 6.25
N LEU A 84 3.56 17.58 7.24
CA LEU A 84 4.36 17.49 8.46
C LEU A 84 5.80 17.05 8.18
N SER A 85 6.00 16.11 7.26
CA SER A 85 7.34 15.65 6.87
C SER A 85 8.15 16.74 6.16
N GLU A 86 7.47 17.63 5.43
CA GLU A 86 8.06 18.84 4.81
C GLU A 86 8.27 20.00 5.81
N GLY A 87 7.87 19.82 7.08
CA GLY A 87 8.05 20.84 8.11
C GLY A 87 6.95 21.89 8.19
N VAL A 88 5.79 21.62 7.60
CA VAL A 88 4.58 22.43 7.74
C VAL A 88 3.87 22.03 9.04
N ASP A 89 3.48 23.04 9.83
CA ASP A 89 2.85 22.80 11.13
C ASP A 89 1.34 22.57 10.98
N ILE A 90 0.90 21.33 10.75
CA ILE A 90 -0.53 20.99 10.67
C ILE A 90 -1.11 20.70 12.06
N LYS A 91 -2.30 21.22 12.38
CA LYS A 91 -3.01 20.92 13.65
C LYS A 91 -3.71 19.55 13.60
N ILE A 92 -2.93 18.50 13.46
CA ILE A 92 -3.38 17.11 13.61
C ILE A 92 -3.13 16.63 15.06
N ASN A 93 -4.10 15.96 15.67
CA ASN A 93 -3.92 15.33 16.97
C ASN A 93 -4.91 14.18 17.19
N VAL A 94 -4.60 13.31 18.16
CA VAL A 94 -5.54 12.34 18.71
C VAL A 94 -6.23 12.96 19.93
N ASP A 95 -7.54 13.17 19.84
CA ASP A 95 -8.37 13.66 20.94
C ASP A 95 -8.87 12.49 21.80
N TYR A 96 -8.41 12.45 23.06
CA TYR A 96 -8.74 11.43 24.05
C TYR A 96 -9.98 11.76 24.90
N LYS A 97 -10.71 12.84 24.58
CA LYS A 97 -11.83 13.32 25.41
C LYS A 97 -13.12 12.48 25.31
N GLY A 98 -13.22 11.59 24.32
CA GLY A 98 -14.41 10.76 24.07
C GLY A 98 -14.20 9.27 24.42
N LYS A 99 -15.29 8.48 24.41
CA LYS A 99 -15.24 7.02 24.65
C LYS A 99 -14.41 6.24 23.62
N LYS A 100 -14.19 6.78 22.41
CA LYS A 100 -13.56 6.06 21.29
C LYS A 100 -12.40 6.80 20.60
N ASN A 101 -11.73 7.77 21.23
CA ASN A 101 -10.56 8.52 20.72
C ASN A 101 -10.64 8.97 19.24
N ASN A 102 -10.59 10.26 18.93
CA ASN A 102 -10.74 10.71 17.54
C ASN A 102 -9.43 11.25 16.96
N LEU A 103 -9.14 10.94 15.70
CA LEU A 103 -8.11 11.66 14.94
C LEU A 103 -8.77 12.91 14.38
N VAL A 104 -8.20 14.07 14.71
CA VAL A 104 -8.76 15.36 14.34
C VAL A 104 -7.71 16.22 13.63
N ILE A 105 -8.08 16.78 12.48
CA ILE A 105 -7.30 17.81 11.78
C ILE A 105 -8.12 19.10 11.80
N LYS A 106 -7.66 20.09 12.58
CA LYS A 106 -8.37 21.36 12.76
C LYS A 106 -7.79 22.45 11.87
N SER A 107 -8.64 23.36 11.42
CA SER A 107 -8.19 24.56 10.74
C SER A 107 -7.40 25.49 11.67
N LYS A 108 -6.39 26.14 11.10
CA LYS A 108 -5.68 27.24 11.75
C LYS A 108 -6.36 28.58 11.51
N ALA A 109 -6.95 28.76 10.33
CA ALA A 109 -7.64 29.99 9.96
C ALA A 109 -9.02 30.13 10.63
N CYS A 110 -9.79 29.05 10.70
CA CYS A 110 -11.17 29.01 11.22
C CYS A 110 -11.28 28.05 12.41
N LYS A 111 -11.69 28.55 13.58
CA LYS A 111 -11.79 27.73 14.81
C LYS A 111 -12.85 26.64 14.74
N GLU A 112 -13.89 26.85 13.94
CA GLU A 112 -15.04 25.94 13.82
C GLU A 112 -14.85 24.89 12.71
N LYS A 113 -13.88 25.10 11.81
CA LYS A 113 -13.62 24.17 10.70
C LYS A 113 -12.70 23.03 11.15
N GLU A 114 -13.19 21.80 10.98
CA GLU A 114 -12.42 20.57 11.09
C GLU A 114 -12.36 19.94 9.69
N PHE A 115 -11.15 19.62 9.22
CA PHE A 115 -10.95 18.92 7.95
C PHE A 115 -11.20 17.42 8.10
N VAL A 116 -10.85 16.88 9.28
CA VAL A 116 -11.02 15.46 9.62
C VAL A 116 -11.42 15.38 11.08
N ASN A 117 -12.43 14.55 11.37
CA ASN A 117 -12.78 14.14 12.72
C ASN A 117 -13.34 12.71 12.67
N VAL A 118 -12.44 11.73 12.79
CA VAL A 118 -12.78 10.31 12.60
C VAL A 118 -12.44 9.50 13.84
N VAL A 119 -13.26 8.48 14.12
CA VAL A 119 -13.09 7.60 15.27
C VAL A 119 -11.89 6.65 15.04
N MET A 120 -10.96 6.57 16.00
CA MET A 120 -9.77 5.71 15.95
C MET A 120 -10.02 4.28 16.45
N HIS A 121 -11.22 3.75 16.24
CA HIS A 121 -11.56 2.38 16.55
C HIS A 121 -12.17 1.70 15.33
N THR A 122 -11.77 0.45 15.10
CA THR A 122 -12.32 -0.43 14.06
C THR A 122 -12.69 -1.77 14.68
N ALA A 123 -13.59 -2.50 14.04
CA ALA A 123 -13.82 -3.90 14.37
C ALA A 123 -12.68 -4.76 13.80
N GLY A 124 -12.29 -5.80 14.51
CA GLY A 124 -11.24 -6.71 14.07
C GLY A 124 -10.90 -7.78 15.09
N ILE A 125 -9.79 -8.48 14.86
CA ILE A 125 -9.22 -9.42 15.84
C ILE A 125 -8.28 -8.63 16.76
N ASP A 126 -8.55 -8.64 18.06
CA ASP A 126 -7.71 -7.97 19.04
C ASP A 126 -6.31 -8.61 19.03
N PRO A 127 -5.23 -7.82 18.87
CA PRO A 127 -3.89 -8.36 18.72
C PRO A 127 -3.32 -8.95 20.02
N VAL A 128 -3.96 -8.71 21.17
CA VAL A 128 -3.55 -9.20 22.49
C VAL A 128 -4.35 -10.45 22.87
N THR A 129 -5.68 -10.41 22.74
CA THR A 129 -6.55 -11.54 23.13
C THR A 129 -6.73 -12.56 22.00
N ASN A 130 -6.46 -12.18 20.76
CA ASN A 130 -6.76 -12.97 19.56
C ASN A 130 -8.25 -13.31 19.39
N GLU A 131 -9.12 -12.49 19.98
CA GLU A 131 -10.59 -12.60 19.89
C GLU A 131 -11.17 -11.46 19.06
N HIS A 132 -12.36 -11.66 18.51
CA HIS A 132 -13.07 -10.60 17.80
C HIS A 132 -13.50 -9.48 18.76
N SER A 133 -13.29 -8.24 18.35
CA SER A 133 -13.71 -7.04 19.08
C SER A 133 -14.27 -6.02 18.09
N ASP A 134 -15.44 -5.47 18.42
CA ASP A 134 -16.10 -4.40 17.64
C ASP A 134 -15.44 -3.02 17.83
N SER A 135 -14.39 -2.95 18.67
CA SER A 135 -13.82 -1.68 19.09
C SER A 135 -12.35 -1.82 19.47
N ILE A 136 -11.49 -1.97 18.47
CA ILE A 136 -10.03 -2.01 18.62
C ILE A 136 -9.43 -0.63 18.39
N TYR A 137 -8.74 -0.10 19.40
CA TYR A 137 -8.03 1.15 19.28
C TYR A 137 -6.86 1.05 18.30
N GLN A 138 -6.83 1.96 17.33
CA GLN A 138 -5.82 2.03 16.26
C GLN A 138 -4.49 2.64 16.75
N SER A 139 -3.85 1.97 17.71
CA SER A 139 -2.68 2.47 18.42
C SER A 139 -1.42 2.59 17.56
N GLU A 140 -1.22 1.73 16.55
CA GLU A 140 -0.11 1.91 15.60
C GLU A 140 -0.34 3.13 14.71
N ALA A 141 -1.57 3.32 14.20
CA ALA A 141 -1.92 4.52 13.44
C ALA A 141 -1.68 5.81 14.25
N ALA A 142 -2.11 5.84 15.51
CA ALA A 142 -1.83 6.95 16.42
C ALA A 142 -0.32 7.17 16.64
N GLY A 143 0.44 6.09 16.74
CA GLY A 143 1.91 6.12 16.84
C GLY A 143 2.58 6.74 15.61
N VAL A 144 2.10 6.41 14.41
CA VAL A 144 2.58 6.99 13.15
C VAL A 144 2.28 8.50 13.12
N VAL A 145 1.05 8.91 13.41
CA VAL A 145 0.69 10.34 13.48
C VAL A 145 1.61 11.09 14.44
N LYS A 146 1.82 10.55 15.65
CA LYS A 146 2.72 11.15 16.65
C LYS A 146 4.18 11.24 16.17
N PHE A 147 4.65 10.29 15.37
CA PHE A 147 5.98 10.34 14.77
C PHE A 147 6.10 11.49 13.76
N TYR A 148 5.15 11.64 12.85
CA TYR A 148 5.16 12.73 11.86
C TYR A 148 5.03 14.12 12.50
N MET A 149 4.26 14.24 13.60
CA MET A 149 4.21 15.48 14.37
C MET A 149 5.60 15.92 14.88
N GLN A 150 6.48 14.97 15.19
CA GLN A 150 7.85 15.25 15.64
C GLN A 150 8.82 15.53 14.48
N CYS A 151 8.48 15.10 13.25
CA CYS A 151 9.30 15.32 12.08
C CYS A 151 9.35 16.80 11.68
N LYS A 152 8.29 17.58 11.94
CA LYS A 152 8.20 18.98 11.45
C LYS A 152 9.38 19.85 11.90
N ASP A 153 9.88 19.60 13.11
CA ASP A 153 10.91 20.42 13.75
C ASP A 153 12.32 19.81 13.59
N ASN A 154 12.43 18.59 13.08
CA ASN A 154 13.68 17.86 12.98
C ASN A 154 14.62 18.46 11.92
N SER A 155 15.77 18.98 12.34
CA SER A 155 16.77 19.56 11.44
C SER A 155 17.44 18.54 10.52
N LEU A 156 17.43 17.25 10.87
CA LEU A 156 18.02 16.19 10.04
C LEU A 156 17.28 15.99 8.71
N LEU A 157 16.00 16.37 8.66
CA LEU A 157 15.11 16.17 7.50
C LEU A 157 15.01 17.41 6.60
N LYS A 158 15.37 18.57 7.14
CA LYS A 158 15.29 19.86 6.44
C LYS A 158 16.39 19.95 5.39
N LYS A 159 16.28 20.95 4.52
CA LYS A 159 17.34 21.32 3.56
C LYS A 159 18.70 21.40 4.26
N GLU A 160 19.73 20.78 3.66
CA GLU A 160 21.09 20.61 4.20
C GLU A 160 21.22 19.62 5.39
N GLY A 161 20.10 19.05 5.86
CA GLY A 161 20.09 17.99 6.86
C GLY A 161 20.69 16.69 6.34
N LYS A 162 21.17 15.83 7.25
CA LYS A 162 21.83 14.56 6.93
C LYS A 162 20.97 13.63 6.07
N PHE A 163 19.65 13.68 6.27
CA PHE A 163 18.67 12.85 5.58
C PHE A 163 17.77 13.68 4.66
N ALA A 164 18.18 14.89 4.28
CA ALA A 164 17.42 15.73 3.35
C ALA A 164 17.16 15.01 2.02
N MET A 165 16.08 15.40 1.33
CA MET A 165 15.87 14.98 -0.05
C MET A 165 17.03 15.44 -0.94
N PRO A 166 17.49 14.60 -1.88
CA PRO A 166 18.69 14.88 -2.65
C PRO A 166 18.44 15.97 -3.69
N ALA A 167 19.33 16.96 -3.74
CA ALA A 167 19.36 18.01 -4.76
C ALA A 167 20.51 17.82 -5.77
N THR A 168 21.44 16.90 -5.48
CA THR A 168 22.55 16.55 -6.37
C THR A 168 22.65 15.04 -6.54
N ARG A 169 23.39 14.61 -7.57
CA ARG A 169 23.65 13.20 -7.85
C ARG A 169 24.40 12.53 -6.70
N GLU A 170 25.39 13.20 -6.11
CA GLU A 170 26.18 12.67 -5.00
C GLU A 170 25.32 12.43 -3.75
N GLN A 171 24.36 13.33 -3.51
CA GLN A 171 23.39 13.17 -2.42
C GLN A 171 22.45 11.99 -2.68
N PHE A 172 21.98 11.83 -3.91
CA PHE A 172 21.15 10.69 -4.32
C PHE A 172 21.90 9.36 -4.15
N GLU A 173 23.12 9.27 -4.69
CA GLU A 173 23.97 8.07 -4.60
C GLU A 173 24.35 7.71 -3.16
N SER A 174 24.32 8.68 -2.22
CA SER A 174 24.56 8.39 -0.80
C SER A 174 23.47 7.54 -0.14
N GLY A 175 22.26 7.48 -0.72
CA GLY A 175 21.11 6.73 -0.20
C GLY A 175 20.56 7.23 1.15
N LYS A 176 21.13 8.29 1.74
CA LYS A 176 20.73 8.77 3.08
C LYS A 176 19.29 9.28 3.15
N PHE A 177 18.77 9.80 2.03
CA PHE A 177 17.39 10.26 1.91
C PHE A 177 16.36 9.13 2.11
N LEU A 178 16.76 7.85 2.00
CA LEU A 178 15.91 6.71 2.32
C LEU A 178 15.52 6.66 3.81
N ASN A 179 16.21 7.44 4.67
CA ASN A 179 15.84 7.68 6.06
C ASN A 179 15.06 8.98 6.25
N ASN A 180 14.48 9.56 5.19
CA ASN A 180 13.64 10.75 5.30
C ASN A 180 12.17 10.35 5.51
N ALA A 181 11.48 11.01 6.44
CA ALA A 181 10.06 10.79 6.66
C ALA A 181 9.19 11.14 5.42
N ALA A 182 9.59 12.13 4.61
CA ALA A 182 8.92 12.47 3.36
C ALA A 182 9.03 11.34 2.33
N PHE A 183 10.18 10.68 2.24
CA PHE A 183 10.35 9.51 1.36
C PHE A 183 9.47 8.34 1.81
N LEU A 184 9.40 8.12 3.12
CA LEU A 184 8.57 7.07 3.72
C LEU A 184 7.07 7.28 3.42
N ILE A 185 6.55 8.49 3.64
CA ILE A 185 5.12 8.75 3.40
C ILE A 185 4.78 8.79 1.91
N GLN A 186 5.68 9.26 1.05
CA GLN A 186 5.46 9.24 -0.41
C GLN A 186 5.32 7.81 -0.95
N THR A 187 6.20 6.90 -0.52
CA THR A 187 6.08 5.48 -0.86
C THR A 187 4.75 4.90 -0.38
N TYR A 188 4.27 5.33 0.79
CA TYR A 188 3.00 4.86 1.34
C TYR A 188 1.78 5.47 0.62
N ILE A 189 1.87 6.73 0.19
CA ILE A 189 0.84 7.42 -0.60
C ILE A 189 0.66 6.75 -1.96
N TYR A 190 1.75 6.34 -2.60
CA TYR A 190 1.72 5.60 -3.87
C TYR A 190 0.82 4.35 -3.79
N GLU A 191 0.88 3.61 -2.68
CA GLU A 191 0.05 2.42 -2.45
C GLU A 191 -1.44 2.70 -2.18
N PHE A 192 -1.82 3.97 -1.92
CA PHE A 192 -3.19 4.39 -1.64
C PHE A 192 -3.85 5.16 -2.78
N ILE A 193 -3.06 5.77 -3.66
CA ILE A 193 -3.56 6.53 -4.80
C ILE A 193 -3.58 5.63 -6.03
N ASP A 194 -4.78 5.18 -6.40
CA ASP A 194 -4.97 4.23 -7.50
C ASP A 194 -5.27 4.93 -8.82
N THR A 195 -6.09 5.99 -8.79
CA THR A 195 -6.54 6.69 -10.00
C THR A 195 -6.00 8.11 -10.12
N ALA A 196 -6.01 8.63 -11.35
CA ALA A 196 -5.72 10.04 -11.60
C ALA A 196 -6.68 10.98 -10.84
N GLU A 197 -7.90 10.54 -10.55
CA GLU A 197 -8.87 11.32 -9.78
C GLU A 197 -8.52 11.31 -8.29
N ASP A 198 -8.16 10.16 -7.73
CA ASP A 198 -7.67 10.05 -6.35
C ASP A 198 -6.43 10.94 -6.14
N TYR A 199 -5.55 11.00 -7.15
CA TYR A 199 -4.38 11.87 -7.12
C TYR A 199 -4.76 13.35 -7.08
N LYS A 200 -5.71 13.80 -7.92
CA LYS A 200 -6.21 15.18 -7.87
C LYS A 200 -6.84 15.49 -6.52
N ASP A 201 -7.65 14.58 -5.99
CA ASP A 201 -8.28 14.71 -4.69
C ASP A 201 -7.26 14.85 -3.56
N PHE A 202 -6.18 14.06 -3.61
CA PHE A 202 -5.06 14.16 -2.69
C PHE A 202 -4.32 15.50 -2.82
N VAL A 203 -3.99 15.94 -4.05
CA VAL A 203 -3.33 17.22 -4.30
C VAL A 203 -4.18 18.39 -3.81
N ASN A 204 -5.49 18.35 -4.04
CA ASN A 204 -6.43 19.35 -3.52
C ASN A 204 -6.44 19.38 -2.00
N ALA A 205 -6.47 18.21 -1.33
CA ALA A 205 -6.39 18.13 0.13
C ALA A 205 -5.08 18.73 0.68
N ALA A 206 -3.94 18.44 0.04
CA ALA A 206 -2.65 19.02 0.41
C ALA A 206 -2.62 20.54 0.21
N HIS A 207 -3.17 21.03 -0.90
CA HIS A 207 -3.28 22.46 -1.18
C HIS A 207 -4.15 23.17 -0.14
N GLU A 208 -5.35 22.65 0.15
CA GLU A 208 -6.25 23.21 1.15
C GLU A 208 -5.61 23.28 2.55
N LEU A 209 -4.96 22.20 2.99
CA LEU A 209 -4.29 22.15 4.28
C LEU A 209 -3.11 23.13 4.36
N LEU A 210 -2.37 23.32 3.26
CA LEU A 210 -1.24 24.24 3.20
C LEU A 210 -1.69 25.71 3.19
N VAL A 211 -2.70 26.05 2.39
CA VAL A 211 -3.30 27.40 2.36
C VAL A 211 -3.90 27.77 3.71
N ASP A 212 -4.54 26.83 4.40
CA ASP A 212 -5.03 27.04 5.77
C ASP A 212 -3.94 27.45 6.77
N GLN A 213 -2.66 27.14 6.47
CA GLN A 213 -1.55 27.59 7.29
C GLN A 213 -1.15 29.05 7.06
N VAL A 214 -1.53 29.64 5.93
CA VAL A 214 -1.22 31.02 5.57
C VAL A 214 -2.30 31.91 6.19
N THR A 215 -2.06 32.42 7.38
CA THR A 215 -2.93 33.45 7.97
C THR A 215 -2.88 34.70 7.10
N GLU A 216 -4.03 35.33 6.82
CA GLU A 216 -4.19 36.63 6.12
C GLU A 216 -3.42 37.82 6.76
N LYS A 217 -2.58 37.57 7.77
CA LYS A 217 -1.81 38.58 8.52
C LYS A 217 -0.34 38.66 8.10
N GLU A 218 0.01 38.29 6.87
CA GLU A 218 1.26 38.78 6.30
C GLU A 218 1.03 40.22 5.84
N ASN A 219 1.40 41.18 6.69
CA ASN A 219 1.45 42.60 6.32
C ASN A 219 2.23 42.73 5.00
N PRO A 220 1.64 43.27 3.92
CA PRO A 220 2.31 43.40 2.62
C PRO A 220 3.61 44.21 2.67
N GLU A 221 3.79 45.01 3.72
CA GLU A 221 4.93 45.91 3.90
C GLU A 221 6.15 45.26 4.58
N GLN A 222 6.07 44.01 5.06
CA GLN A 222 7.22 43.32 5.64
C GLN A 222 7.80 42.22 4.72
N THR A 223 8.81 42.67 3.96
CA THR A 223 10.07 41.99 3.65
C THR A 223 10.18 41.03 2.46
N LYS A 224 11.19 41.34 1.64
CA LYS A 224 11.69 40.75 0.39
C LYS A 224 12.14 39.27 0.46
N LYS A 225 11.64 38.45 1.38
CA LYS A 225 11.96 37.00 1.46
C LYS A 225 10.68 36.21 1.76
N LYS A 226 10.26 35.36 0.82
CA LYS A 226 9.21 34.35 1.06
C LYS A 226 9.54 33.57 2.35
N GLY A 227 8.61 33.58 3.31
CA GLY A 227 8.72 32.82 4.55
C GLY A 227 8.81 31.31 4.29
N LYS A 228 9.10 30.51 5.33
CA LYS A 228 9.26 29.05 5.22
C LYS A 228 8.09 28.38 4.49
N LYS A 229 6.85 28.81 4.77
CA LYS A 229 5.63 28.27 4.15
C LYS A 229 5.53 28.58 2.66
N GLY A 230 5.85 29.81 2.26
CA GLY A 230 5.86 30.20 0.84
C GLY A 230 6.88 29.41 0.03
N ARG A 231 8.04 29.08 0.61
CA ARG A 231 9.03 28.22 -0.04
C ARG A 231 8.53 26.79 -0.24
N ILE A 232 7.94 26.19 0.80
CA ILE A 232 7.36 24.84 0.69
C ILE A 232 6.21 24.82 -0.32
N PHE A 233 5.41 25.89 -0.37
CA PHE A 233 4.36 26.04 -1.39
C PHE A 233 4.95 26.03 -2.80
N ASP A 234 5.99 26.82 -3.07
CA ASP A 234 6.66 26.84 -4.38
C ASP A 234 7.37 25.53 -4.72
N GLU A 235 7.81 24.76 -3.71
CA GLU A 235 8.44 23.44 -3.90
C GLU A 235 7.42 22.36 -4.27
N LEU A 236 6.17 22.48 -3.78
CA LEU A 236 5.11 21.48 -4.01
C LEU A 236 4.16 21.86 -5.16
N PHE A 237 3.97 23.15 -5.42
CA PHE A 237 2.99 23.67 -6.37
C PHE A 237 3.65 24.62 -7.35
N ILE A 238 3.29 24.47 -8.62
CA ILE A 238 3.74 25.33 -9.71
C ILE A 238 2.56 26.05 -10.36
N ALA A 239 2.76 27.29 -10.78
CA ALA A 239 1.77 28.02 -11.55
C ALA A 239 1.54 27.32 -12.90
N LYS A 240 0.30 27.33 -13.40
CA LYS A 240 -0.07 26.63 -14.63
C LYS A 240 0.72 27.14 -15.83
N GLU A 241 1.06 28.42 -15.82
CA GLU A 241 1.81 29.13 -16.85
C GLU A 241 3.27 28.69 -16.91
N GLU A 242 3.84 28.24 -15.78
CA GLU A 242 5.24 27.81 -15.65
C GLU A 242 5.45 26.31 -15.94
N LEU A 243 4.37 25.56 -16.20
CA LEU A 243 4.40 24.10 -16.39
C LEU A 243 5.29 23.64 -17.57
N GLY A 244 5.47 24.49 -18.58
CA GLY A 244 6.12 24.12 -19.85
C GLY A 244 7.52 23.53 -19.72
N GLU A 245 8.40 24.13 -18.90
CA GLU A 245 9.78 23.65 -18.77
C GLU A 245 9.92 22.33 -18.01
N ASN A 246 9.06 22.09 -17.01
CA ASN A 246 9.06 20.87 -16.22
C ASN A 246 8.42 19.69 -16.95
N LYS A 247 7.49 19.98 -17.86
CA LYS A 247 6.79 18.97 -18.67
C LYS A 247 7.75 18.08 -19.46
N LYS A 248 8.85 18.63 -19.98
CA LYS A 248 9.84 17.87 -20.77
C LYS A 248 10.47 16.70 -20.01
N TYR A 249 10.70 16.87 -18.69
CA TYR A 249 11.28 15.82 -17.86
C TYR A 249 10.24 14.73 -17.57
N ILE A 250 8.98 15.12 -17.35
CA ILE A 250 7.86 14.20 -17.17
C ILE A 250 7.65 13.39 -18.46
N GLU A 251 7.63 14.05 -19.62
CA GLU A 251 7.50 13.40 -20.93
C GLU A 251 8.63 12.39 -21.16
N SER A 252 9.88 12.78 -20.89
CA SER A 252 11.02 11.86 -21.02
C SER A 252 10.90 10.63 -20.12
N PHE A 253 10.38 10.79 -18.90
CA PHE A 253 10.12 9.66 -18.00
C PHE A 253 8.96 8.79 -18.51
N CYS A 254 7.88 9.39 -18.99
CA CYS A 254 6.78 8.66 -19.63
C CYS A 254 7.26 7.85 -20.84
N ASP A 255 8.12 8.43 -21.69
CA ASP A 255 8.71 7.76 -22.84
C ASP A 255 9.58 6.58 -22.42
N LEU A 256 10.40 6.73 -21.37
CA LEU A 256 11.19 5.64 -20.80
C LEU A 256 10.30 4.49 -20.31
N ILE A 257 9.22 4.80 -19.58
CA ILE A 257 8.26 3.79 -19.10
C ILE A 257 7.56 3.10 -20.28
N GLN A 258 7.16 3.85 -21.31
CA GLN A 258 6.58 3.29 -22.54
C GLN A 258 7.56 2.38 -23.28
N ALA A 259 8.83 2.78 -23.38
CA ALA A 259 9.87 1.97 -24.01
C ALA A 259 10.15 0.69 -23.21
N LYS A 260 10.24 0.77 -21.88
CA LYS A 260 10.38 -0.39 -20.98
C LYS A 260 9.20 -1.36 -21.13
N ASN A 261 7.98 -0.83 -21.15
CA ASN A 261 6.75 -1.63 -21.27
C ASN A 261 6.43 -2.06 -22.71
N GLY A 262 7.17 -1.57 -23.70
CA GLY A 262 6.97 -1.85 -25.11
C GLY A 262 7.42 -3.25 -25.55
N SER A 263 8.19 -3.99 -24.74
CA SER A 263 8.53 -5.38 -25.04
C SER A 263 7.36 -6.31 -24.67
N THR A 264 6.40 -6.46 -25.58
CA THR A 264 5.15 -7.21 -25.38
C THR A 264 5.28 -8.73 -25.54
N ASN A 265 6.47 -9.29 -25.35
CA ASN A 265 6.67 -10.73 -25.57
C ASN A 265 6.10 -11.57 -24.44
N PHE A 266 6.04 -11.02 -23.23
CA PHE A 266 5.58 -11.71 -22.03
C PHE A 266 4.71 -10.75 -21.20
N PRO A 267 3.77 -11.28 -20.40
CA PRO A 267 3.01 -10.46 -19.46
C PRO A 267 3.86 -9.98 -18.28
N PHE A 268 5.00 -10.63 -18.02
CA PHE A 268 5.94 -10.26 -16.97
C PHE A 268 7.37 -10.25 -17.53
N LEU A 269 8.09 -9.15 -17.31
CA LEU A 269 9.48 -8.96 -17.74
C LEU A 269 10.48 -9.47 -16.70
N ASP A 270 10.14 -9.32 -15.42
CA ASP A 270 10.96 -9.77 -14.31
C ASP A 270 10.10 -10.18 -13.10
N PHE A 271 10.76 -10.72 -12.07
CA PHE A 271 10.09 -11.24 -10.88
C PHE A 271 9.37 -10.18 -10.03
N SER A 272 9.69 -8.89 -10.21
CA SER A 272 9.02 -7.80 -9.48
C SER A 272 7.61 -7.56 -10.00
N GLN A 273 7.32 -7.94 -11.24
CA GLN A 273 6.01 -7.81 -11.87
C GLN A 273 5.08 -9.01 -11.61
N LEU A 274 5.60 -10.09 -11.02
CA LEU A 274 4.77 -11.23 -10.65
C LEU A 274 3.80 -10.81 -9.52
N PRO A 275 2.52 -11.19 -9.61
CA PRO A 275 1.57 -10.96 -8.53
C PRO A 275 2.10 -11.53 -7.22
N LYS A 276 2.16 -10.69 -6.18
CA LYS A 276 2.56 -11.10 -4.83
C LYS A 276 1.32 -11.24 -3.98
N TYR A 277 1.25 -12.30 -3.19
CA TYR A 277 0.05 -12.51 -2.40
C TYR A 277 -0.11 -11.39 -1.37
N THR A 278 -1.34 -11.15 -1.00
CA THR A 278 -1.74 -10.09 -0.09
C THR A 278 -2.94 -10.54 0.73
N ARG A 279 -3.40 -9.67 1.63
CA ARG A 279 -4.63 -9.91 2.38
C ARG A 279 -5.81 -9.33 1.63
N VAL A 280 -6.86 -10.11 1.41
CA VAL A 280 -8.10 -9.66 0.73
C VAL A 280 -9.33 -10.00 1.56
N PRO A 281 -10.44 -9.24 1.44
CA PRO A 281 -11.69 -9.59 2.10
C PRO A 281 -12.28 -10.88 1.51
N ARG A 282 -13.03 -11.63 2.33
CA ARG A 282 -13.88 -12.72 1.85
C ARG A 282 -14.98 -12.19 0.95
N CYS A 283 -15.22 -12.85 -0.17
CA CYS A 283 -16.44 -12.75 -0.94
C CYS A 283 -17.59 -13.42 -0.17
N LYS A 284 -18.76 -12.79 -0.19
CA LYS A 284 -19.98 -13.34 0.39
C LYS A 284 -20.42 -14.58 -0.39
N LEU A 285 -20.99 -15.56 0.31
CA LEU A 285 -21.42 -16.83 -0.31
C LEU A 285 -22.48 -16.65 -1.41
N ASP A 286 -23.31 -15.62 -1.30
CA ASP A 286 -24.31 -15.23 -2.29
C ASP A 286 -23.74 -14.41 -3.47
N LYS A 287 -22.41 -14.18 -3.49
CA LYS A 287 -21.69 -13.32 -4.45
C LYS A 287 -22.21 -11.88 -4.51
N SER A 288 -22.95 -11.39 -3.51
CA SER A 288 -23.46 -10.01 -3.45
C SER A 288 -22.36 -8.96 -3.22
N GLY A 289 -21.14 -9.38 -2.91
CA GLY A 289 -19.99 -8.50 -2.71
C GLY A 289 -18.98 -9.11 -1.75
N PHE A 290 -18.31 -8.24 -0.99
CA PHE A 290 -17.26 -8.62 -0.05
C PHE A 290 -17.68 -8.32 1.40
N GLU A 291 -17.13 -9.09 2.32
CA GLU A 291 -17.22 -8.79 3.75
C GLU A 291 -16.47 -7.50 4.07
N LYS A 292 -17.11 -6.66 4.89
CA LYS A 292 -16.55 -5.37 5.31
C LYS A 292 -15.63 -5.51 6.51
N GLU A 293 -15.86 -6.53 7.32
CA GLU A 293 -15.13 -6.75 8.55
C GLU A 293 -13.71 -7.23 8.26
N GLN A 294 -12.72 -6.52 8.79
CA GLN A 294 -11.33 -6.76 8.45
C GLN A 294 -10.76 -8.04 9.07
N ALA A 295 -11.36 -8.52 10.17
CA ALA A 295 -11.05 -9.83 10.75
C ALA A 295 -11.30 -10.98 9.78
N LEU A 296 -12.19 -10.79 8.81
CA LEU A 296 -12.53 -11.80 7.81
C LEU A 296 -11.60 -11.77 6.59
N TYR A 297 -10.51 -11.00 6.62
CA TYR A 297 -9.52 -10.98 5.55
C TYR A 297 -8.57 -12.17 5.67
N TYR A 298 -8.29 -12.82 4.55
CA TYR A 298 -7.39 -13.98 4.46
C TYR A 298 -6.22 -13.71 3.52
N SER A 299 -5.19 -14.56 3.60
CA SER A 299 -4.00 -14.48 2.73
C SER A 299 -4.27 -15.22 1.42
N ASN A 300 -4.25 -14.51 0.29
CA ASN A 300 -4.69 -15.06 -1.00
C ASN A 300 -3.58 -15.77 -1.80
N CYS A 301 -2.80 -16.63 -1.15
CA CYS A 301 -1.59 -17.21 -1.74
C CYS A 301 -1.88 -18.06 -2.99
N VAL A 302 -2.83 -18.99 -2.91
CA VAL A 302 -3.16 -19.91 -4.01
C VAL A 302 -3.90 -19.17 -5.12
N GLU A 303 -4.77 -18.24 -4.74
CA GLU A 303 -5.49 -17.35 -5.65
C GLU A 303 -4.49 -16.50 -6.44
N THR A 304 -3.47 -15.95 -5.79
CA THR A 304 -2.44 -15.15 -6.47
C THR A 304 -1.60 -15.99 -7.42
N ALA A 305 -1.27 -17.23 -7.05
CA ALA A 305 -0.60 -18.15 -7.97
C ALA A 305 -1.46 -18.44 -9.22
N LEU A 306 -2.77 -18.63 -9.03
CA LEU A 306 -3.72 -18.75 -10.14
C LEU A 306 -3.78 -17.46 -10.98
N LEU A 307 -3.77 -16.28 -10.37
CA LEU A 307 -3.74 -15.00 -11.10
C LEU A 307 -2.52 -14.92 -12.01
N GLY A 308 -1.34 -15.18 -11.47
CA GLY A 308 -0.09 -15.18 -12.25
C GLY A 308 -0.15 -16.18 -13.41
N LEU A 309 -0.68 -17.39 -13.17
CA LEU A 309 -0.87 -18.39 -14.20
C LEU A 309 -1.83 -17.92 -15.30
N PHE A 310 -2.99 -17.37 -14.93
CA PHE A 310 -3.98 -16.90 -15.89
C PHE A 310 -3.51 -15.66 -16.66
N CYS A 311 -2.71 -14.77 -16.06
CA CYS A 311 -2.02 -13.73 -16.81
C CYS A 311 -1.15 -14.33 -17.92
N CYS A 312 -0.38 -15.39 -17.64
CA CYS A 312 0.39 -16.10 -18.67
C CYS A 312 -0.50 -16.75 -19.75
N LEU A 313 -1.59 -17.40 -19.35
CA LEU A 313 -2.46 -18.14 -20.27
C LEU A 313 -3.34 -17.22 -21.14
N ALA A 314 -3.76 -16.08 -20.60
CA ALA A 314 -4.61 -15.12 -21.30
C ALA A 314 -3.81 -14.15 -22.19
N TYR A 315 -2.51 -13.99 -21.96
CA TYR A 315 -1.73 -12.98 -22.66
C TYR A 315 -1.54 -13.27 -24.14
N ASN A 316 -2.02 -12.36 -24.99
CA ASN A 316 -1.79 -12.37 -26.41
C ASN A 316 -0.64 -11.42 -26.76
N GLN A 317 0.51 -11.99 -27.12
CA GLN A 317 1.72 -11.26 -27.52
C GLN A 317 1.51 -10.31 -28.71
N LYS A 318 0.59 -10.64 -29.64
CA LYS A 318 0.35 -9.80 -30.83
C LYS A 318 -0.41 -8.52 -30.50
N THR A 319 -1.34 -8.59 -29.55
CA THR A 319 -2.16 -7.46 -29.14
C THR A 319 -1.62 -6.77 -27.89
N GLY A 320 -0.74 -7.43 -27.14
CA GLY A 320 -0.21 -6.97 -25.86
C GLY A 320 -1.28 -6.94 -24.75
N LYS A 321 -2.34 -7.74 -24.90
CA LYS A 321 -3.51 -7.74 -24.02
C LYS A 321 -3.83 -9.13 -23.51
N TYR A 322 -4.55 -9.20 -22.40
CA TYR A 322 -5.18 -10.43 -21.94
C TYR A 322 -6.49 -10.66 -22.69
N GLU A 323 -6.65 -11.86 -23.21
CA GLU A 323 -7.80 -12.32 -23.97
C GLU A 323 -8.21 -13.71 -23.46
N THR A 324 -9.51 -13.97 -23.40
CA THR A 324 -10.03 -15.28 -22.94
C THR A 324 -10.75 -16.05 -24.05
N SER A 325 -10.92 -15.44 -25.23
CA SER A 325 -11.68 -16.02 -26.35
C SER A 325 -11.12 -17.36 -26.85
N HIS A 326 -9.80 -17.58 -26.72
CA HIS A 326 -9.14 -18.83 -27.10
C HIS A 326 -9.31 -19.96 -26.08
N MET A 327 -9.83 -19.67 -24.87
CA MET A 327 -10.00 -20.68 -23.81
C MET A 327 -11.29 -21.50 -23.95
N GLY A 328 -12.15 -21.15 -24.91
CA GLY A 328 -13.38 -21.87 -25.25
C GLY A 328 -14.66 -21.26 -24.68
N GLU A 329 -15.81 -21.79 -25.10
CA GLU A 329 -17.14 -21.27 -24.72
C GLU A 329 -17.50 -21.54 -23.24
N GLY A 330 -16.77 -22.44 -22.57
CA GLY A 330 -17.00 -22.82 -21.17
C GLY A 330 -16.41 -21.86 -20.13
N VAL A 331 -15.71 -20.81 -20.56
CA VAL A 331 -15.11 -19.80 -19.69
C VAL A 331 -16.19 -19.09 -18.88
N SER A 332 -15.96 -18.94 -17.58
CA SER A 332 -16.88 -18.24 -16.69
C SER A 332 -16.97 -16.76 -17.03
N ASP A 333 -18.15 -16.18 -16.84
CA ASP A 333 -18.39 -14.75 -17.01
C ASP A 333 -17.46 -13.93 -16.11
N GLU A 334 -17.23 -14.37 -14.87
CA GLU A 334 -16.35 -13.66 -13.94
C GLU A 334 -14.89 -13.60 -14.41
N LEU A 335 -14.38 -14.67 -15.04
CA LEU A 335 -13.02 -14.69 -15.59
C LEU A 335 -12.90 -13.78 -16.81
N ARG A 336 -13.92 -13.79 -17.69
CA ARG A 336 -13.98 -12.91 -18.85
C ARG A 336 -14.04 -11.44 -18.43
N ASP A 337 -14.98 -11.10 -17.55
CA ASP A 337 -15.17 -9.73 -17.05
C ASP A 337 -13.92 -9.21 -16.32
N PHE A 338 -13.18 -10.10 -15.63
CA PHE A 338 -11.91 -9.74 -14.99
C PHE A 338 -10.88 -9.25 -16.01
N PHE A 339 -10.61 -10.03 -17.06
CA PHE A 339 -9.62 -9.66 -18.08
C PHE A 339 -10.11 -8.57 -19.06
N GLU A 340 -11.43 -8.37 -19.21
CA GLU A 340 -11.94 -7.18 -19.90
C GLU A 340 -11.61 -5.90 -19.11
N LYS A 341 -11.79 -5.93 -17.78
CA LYS A 341 -11.45 -4.80 -16.90
C LYS A 341 -9.94 -4.58 -16.82
N TYR A 342 -9.18 -5.64 -16.58
CA TYR A 342 -7.72 -5.64 -16.44
C TYR A 342 -7.09 -6.21 -17.70
N SER A 343 -7.24 -5.52 -18.83
CA SER A 343 -6.91 -6.05 -20.17
C SER A 343 -5.44 -5.98 -20.57
N LYS A 344 -4.58 -5.36 -19.75
CA LYS A 344 -3.15 -5.21 -20.04
C LYS A 344 -2.32 -5.53 -18.80
N PRO A 345 -1.09 -6.04 -18.99
CA PRO A 345 -0.13 -6.13 -17.90
C PRO A 345 0.13 -4.76 -17.25
N THR A 346 0.30 -4.79 -15.93
CA THR A 346 0.69 -3.64 -15.11
C THR A 346 2.02 -3.95 -14.43
N GLU A 347 2.73 -2.92 -13.95
CA GLU A 347 4.02 -3.11 -13.27
C GLU A 347 3.85 -3.86 -11.94
N THR A 348 2.75 -3.63 -11.22
CA THR A 348 2.40 -4.33 -10.00
C THR A 348 0.91 -4.71 -10.00
N THR A 349 0.57 -5.75 -9.25
CA THR A 349 -0.83 -6.11 -8.97
C THR A 349 -1.29 -5.36 -7.73
N ASP A 350 -2.21 -4.41 -7.89
CA ASP A 350 -2.74 -3.64 -6.78
C ASP A 350 -3.77 -4.43 -5.95
N PHE A 351 -4.14 -3.88 -4.80
CA PHE A 351 -5.11 -4.49 -3.89
C PHE A 351 -6.50 -4.69 -4.51
N GLU A 352 -6.99 -3.76 -5.34
CA GLU A 352 -8.32 -3.86 -5.95
C GLU A 352 -8.34 -4.93 -7.05
N MET A 353 -7.24 -5.13 -7.78
CA MET A 353 -7.05 -6.24 -8.70
C MET A 353 -7.05 -7.58 -7.96
N HIS A 354 -6.30 -7.70 -6.85
CA HIS A 354 -6.33 -8.90 -6.00
C HIS A 354 -7.73 -9.20 -5.44
N LYS A 355 -8.42 -8.17 -4.96
CA LYS A 355 -9.78 -8.27 -4.43
C LYS A 355 -10.78 -8.65 -5.52
N LYS A 356 -10.67 -8.09 -6.72
CA LYS A 356 -11.54 -8.49 -7.84
C LYS A 356 -11.23 -9.91 -8.30
N TRP A 357 -9.95 -10.30 -8.36
CA TRP A 357 -9.54 -11.66 -8.69
C TRP A 357 -10.07 -12.69 -7.71
N SER A 358 -10.05 -12.41 -6.39
CA SER A 358 -10.55 -13.36 -5.40
C SER A 358 -12.03 -13.72 -5.62
N SER A 359 -12.84 -12.81 -6.18
CA SER A 359 -14.23 -13.12 -6.54
C SER A 359 -14.40 -14.08 -7.72
N VAL A 360 -13.38 -14.22 -8.58
CA VAL A 360 -13.38 -15.16 -9.72
C VAL A 360 -13.26 -16.59 -9.24
N VAL A 361 -12.42 -16.82 -8.22
CA VAL A 361 -12.04 -18.15 -7.71
C VAL A 361 -12.71 -18.53 -6.39
N ALA A 362 -13.44 -17.62 -5.76
CA ALA A 362 -14.22 -17.89 -4.56
C ALA A 362 -15.64 -18.39 -4.88
N CYS A 363 -16.23 -19.08 -3.90
CA CYS A 363 -17.63 -19.51 -3.93
C CYS A 363 -18.00 -20.34 -5.17
N LEU A 364 -17.04 -21.09 -5.72
CA LEU A 364 -17.25 -21.96 -6.88
C LEU A 364 -18.23 -23.09 -6.55
N LYS A 365 -18.94 -23.58 -7.57
CA LYS A 365 -20.02 -24.57 -7.39
C LYS A 365 -19.47 -25.98 -7.20
N ASN A 366 -18.34 -26.30 -7.80
CA ASN A 366 -17.68 -27.60 -7.65
C ASN A 366 -17.31 -27.90 -6.18
N GLU A 367 -18.02 -28.85 -5.58
CA GLU A 367 -17.85 -29.26 -4.18
C GLU A 367 -16.54 -30.01 -3.90
N LYS A 368 -15.85 -30.49 -4.94
CA LYS A 368 -14.53 -31.12 -4.79
C LYS A 368 -13.42 -30.10 -4.49
N ILE A 369 -13.65 -28.82 -4.81
CA ILE A 369 -12.68 -27.76 -4.52
C ILE A 369 -12.64 -27.52 -3.01
N LYS A 370 -11.44 -27.63 -2.45
CA LYS A 370 -11.20 -27.47 -1.01
C LYS A 370 -10.82 -26.03 -0.70
N TYR A 371 -11.42 -25.53 0.38
CA TYR A 371 -11.15 -24.21 0.94
C TYR A 371 -10.88 -24.33 2.44
N LEU A 372 -10.00 -23.48 2.95
CA LEU A 372 -9.70 -23.33 4.37
C LEU A 372 -10.79 -22.51 5.09
N GLN A 373 -11.34 -21.48 4.43
CA GLN A 373 -12.28 -20.55 5.05
C GLN A 373 -13.46 -20.25 4.12
N SER A 374 -14.67 -20.66 4.50
CA SER A 374 -15.96 -20.24 3.91
C SER A 374 -15.97 -20.10 2.38
N ARG A 375 -15.44 -21.09 1.65
CA ARG A 375 -15.31 -21.08 0.17
C ARG A 375 -14.54 -19.88 -0.41
N ASN A 376 -13.58 -19.33 0.33
CA ASN A 376 -12.79 -18.16 -0.08
C ASN A 376 -11.30 -18.47 -0.15
N GLU A 377 -10.69 -18.89 0.94
CA GLU A 377 -9.26 -19.23 0.99
C GLU A 377 -9.05 -20.64 0.44
N LEU A 378 -8.44 -20.78 -0.74
CA LEU A 378 -8.18 -22.06 -1.39
C LEU A 378 -7.15 -22.89 -0.62
N PHE A 379 -7.46 -24.18 -0.44
CA PHE A 379 -6.51 -25.11 0.14
C PHE A 379 -5.34 -25.36 -0.84
N PRO A 380 -4.07 -25.33 -0.39
CA PRO A 380 -2.93 -25.51 -1.28
C PRO A 380 -2.86 -26.95 -1.82
N GLY A 381 -2.61 -27.09 -3.12
CA GLY A 381 -2.39 -28.38 -3.76
C GLY A 381 -2.66 -28.36 -5.26
N VAL A 382 -1.81 -29.05 -6.04
CA VAL A 382 -1.90 -29.07 -7.51
C VAL A 382 -3.24 -29.61 -8.01
N GLY A 383 -3.75 -30.69 -7.39
CA GLY A 383 -5.08 -31.21 -7.74
C GLY A 383 -6.20 -30.19 -7.49
N ASN A 384 -6.14 -29.44 -6.39
CA ASN A 384 -7.13 -28.40 -6.08
C ASN A 384 -7.05 -27.23 -7.07
N ILE A 385 -5.83 -26.81 -7.45
CA ILE A 385 -5.58 -25.80 -8.49
C ILE A 385 -6.22 -26.22 -9.82
N PHE A 386 -6.02 -27.47 -10.24
CA PHE A 386 -6.63 -28.00 -11.46
C PHE A 386 -8.16 -28.03 -11.40
N LEU A 387 -8.75 -28.42 -10.26
CA LEU A 387 -10.21 -28.37 -10.09
C LEU A 387 -10.76 -26.95 -10.22
N VAL A 388 -10.04 -25.94 -9.72
CA VAL A 388 -10.41 -24.52 -9.90
C VAL A 388 -10.32 -24.12 -11.38
N ILE A 389 -9.21 -24.44 -12.06
CA ILE A 389 -9.02 -24.16 -13.49
C ILE A 389 -10.15 -24.79 -14.31
N ALA A 390 -10.47 -26.06 -14.07
CA ALA A 390 -11.55 -26.77 -14.76
C ALA A 390 -12.92 -26.11 -14.57
N GLU A 391 -13.20 -25.60 -13.36
CA GLU A 391 -14.47 -24.95 -13.06
C GLU A 391 -14.61 -23.59 -13.76
N ILE A 392 -13.56 -22.77 -13.78
CA ILE A 392 -13.62 -21.40 -14.35
C ILE A 392 -13.38 -21.36 -15.87
N THR A 393 -12.80 -22.41 -16.45
CA THR A 393 -12.65 -22.55 -17.92
C THR A 393 -13.70 -23.45 -18.57
N GLY A 394 -14.47 -24.17 -17.76
CA GLY A 394 -15.46 -25.15 -18.22
C GLY A 394 -14.88 -26.48 -18.74
N GLN A 395 -13.56 -26.68 -18.68
CA GLN A 395 -12.88 -27.88 -19.20
C GLN A 395 -12.79 -28.99 -18.14
N LYS A 396 -13.89 -29.73 -17.94
CA LYS A 396 -14.01 -30.65 -16.79
C LYS A 396 -13.49 -32.07 -17.02
N ALA A 397 -13.68 -32.66 -18.20
CA ALA A 397 -13.46 -34.10 -18.39
C ALA A 397 -11.98 -34.50 -18.21
N ASP A 398 -11.10 -33.97 -19.06
CA ASP A 398 -9.68 -34.32 -19.06
C ASP A 398 -8.97 -33.91 -17.76
N ILE A 399 -9.39 -32.79 -17.16
CA ILE A 399 -8.80 -32.31 -15.91
C ILE A 399 -9.19 -33.21 -14.73
N LEU A 400 -10.41 -33.74 -14.70
CA LEU A 400 -10.83 -34.66 -13.64
C LEU A 400 -10.04 -35.98 -13.69
N GLU A 401 -9.77 -36.50 -14.89
CA GLU A 401 -8.91 -37.68 -15.07
C GLU A 401 -7.48 -37.40 -14.58
N LEU A 402 -6.91 -36.24 -14.94
CA LEU A 402 -5.60 -35.83 -14.47
C LEU A 402 -5.53 -35.73 -12.94
N VAL A 403 -6.56 -35.15 -12.31
CA VAL A 403 -6.64 -35.04 -10.84
C VAL A 403 -6.68 -36.41 -10.20
N GLU A 404 -7.46 -37.35 -10.75
CA GLU A 404 -7.52 -38.73 -10.26
C GLU A 404 -6.15 -39.45 -10.39
N CYS A 405 -5.44 -39.25 -11.51
CA CYS A 405 -4.09 -39.78 -11.67
C CYS A 405 -3.11 -39.22 -10.62
N ILE A 406 -3.17 -37.92 -10.34
CA ILE A 406 -2.31 -37.28 -9.32
C ILE A 406 -2.64 -37.83 -7.93
N GLU A 407 -3.93 -37.94 -7.58
CA GLU A 407 -4.35 -38.48 -6.29
C GLU A 407 -3.91 -39.93 -6.10
N ASN A 408 -4.00 -40.75 -7.15
CA ASN A 408 -3.55 -42.14 -7.12
C ASN A 408 -2.02 -42.27 -6.99
N ALA A 409 -1.26 -41.36 -7.59
CA ALA A 409 0.21 -41.36 -7.50
C ALA A 409 0.76 -40.85 -6.15
N CYS A 410 -0.05 -40.10 -5.39
CA CYS A 410 0.32 -39.58 -4.07
C CYS A 410 -0.18 -40.44 -2.90
N ARG A 411 -0.93 -41.53 -3.17
CA ARG A 411 -1.24 -42.58 -2.20
C ARG A 411 -0.08 -43.58 -2.12
#